data_AF-A0A957ZLR2-F1
#
_entry.id   AF-A0A957ZLR2-F1
#
_cell.length_a   1.000
_cell.length_b   1.000
_cell.length_c   1.000
_cell.angle_alpha   90.00
_cell.angle_beta   90.00
_cell.angle_gamma   90.00
#
_symmetry.space_group_name_H-M   'P 1'
#
loop_
_entity.id
_entity.type
_entity.pdbx_description
1 polymer ?
#
loop_
_entity_poly.entity_id
_entity_poly.type
_entity_poly.pdbx_seq_one_letter_code
_entity_poly.pdbx_strand_id
1 'polypeptide(L)'
;MQRFYAQFIAPGDLCFDLGAHVGNRLFVWSRLGARVIGIEPQPACIALLRRWYGRSPSITLVEEAVGAEPGQATLMVSARTPTVTTLSQEWIDAVRQSDSFAAVRWEGAAAVKVTTLDDLIARFGAPAFCKIDVEGFELEVLRGLSQPLAALSFEYIPAAR
;
A
#
# COMPACT_ATOMS: atom_id res chain seq x y z
N MET A 1 -14.62 11.65 -3.48
CA MET A 1 -13.24 11.40 -3.02
C MET A 1 -12.47 12.69 -2.75
N GLN A 2 -12.23 13.59 -3.72
CA GLN A 2 -11.44 14.82 -3.49
C GLN A 2 -11.95 15.68 -2.31
N ARG A 3 -13.27 15.97 -2.25
CA ARG A 3 -13.86 16.74 -1.13
C ARG A 3 -13.66 16.11 0.25
N PHE A 4 -13.56 14.78 0.34
CA PHE A 4 -13.29 14.10 1.59
C PHE A 4 -11.84 14.31 2.01
N TYR A 5 -10.90 14.01 1.11
CA TYR A 5 -9.47 14.15 1.39
C TYR A 5 -8.99 15.60 1.53
N ALA A 6 -9.67 16.58 0.92
CA ALA A 6 -9.35 18.00 1.08
C ALA A 6 -9.50 18.52 2.52
N GLN A 7 -10.08 17.73 3.43
CA GLN A 7 -10.15 18.03 4.86
C GLN A 7 -8.82 17.75 5.58
N PHE A 8 -7.94 16.94 4.97
CA PHE A 8 -6.67 16.50 5.54
C PHE A 8 -5.46 16.86 4.66
N ILE A 9 -5.67 17.09 3.37
CA ILE A 9 -4.62 17.29 2.36
C ILE A 9 -4.77 18.66 1.73
N ALA A 10 -3.77 19.51 1.92
CA ALA A 10 -3.60 20.80 1.26
C ALA A 10 -2.65 20.70 0.05
N PRO A 11 -2.70 21.66 -0.89
CA PRO A 11 -1.73 21.74 -1.98
C PRO A 11 -0.29 21.84 -1.44
N GLY A 12 0.62 21.03 -1.97
CA GLY A 12 2.02 20.94 -1.55
C GLY A 12 2.29 19.91 -0.45
N ASP A 13 1.26 19.40 0.23
CA ASP A 13 1.43 18.37 1.26
C ASP A 13 2.02 17.08 0.69
N LEU A 14 2.78 16.39 1.54
CA LEU A 14 3.29 15.05 1.26
C LEU A 14 2.26 14.00 1.70
N CYS A 15 1.96 13.04 0.83
CA CYS A 15 1.04 11.95 1.13
C CYS A 15 1.67 10.59 0.78
N PHE A 16 1.47 9.59 1.64
CA PHE A 16 1.87 8.21 1.40
C PHE A 16 0.63 7.34 1.09
N ASP A 17 0.68 6.60 -0.02
CA ASP A 17 -0.34 5.63 -0.43
C ASP A 17 0.29 4.23 -0.39
N LEU A 18 0.17 3.54 0.75
CA LEU A 18 0.67 2.17 0.91
C LEU A 18 -0.37 1.18 0.38
N GLY A 19 0.07 0.30 -0.51
CA GLY A 19 -0.84 -0.52 -1.33
C GLY A 19 -1.57 0.36 -2.34
N ALA A 20 -0.79 1.04 -3.19
CA ALA A 20 -1.34 1.94 -4.19
C ALA A 20 -2.20 1.21 -5.24
N HIS A 21 -1.97 -0.09 -5.45
CA HIS A 21 -2.71 -0.98 -6.34
C HIS A 21 -2.84 -0.35 -7.75
N VAL A 22 -4.07 -0.04 -8.20
CA VAL A 22 -4.33 0.63 -9.49
C VAL A 22 -4.28 2.17 -9.44
N GLY A 23 -3.81 2.76 -8.34
CA GLY A 23 -3.45 4.18 -8.26
C GLY A 23 -4.62 5.14 -8.07
N ASN A 24 -5.74 4.68 -7.50
CA ASN A 24 -6.91 5.52 -7.27
C ASN A 24 -6.58 6.74 -6.39
N ARG A 25 -5.80 6.55 -5.31
CA ARG A 25 -5.46 7.62 -4.37
C ARG A 25 -4.37 8.53 -4.93
N LEU A 26 -3.40 7.98 -5.66
CA LEU A 26 -2.43 8.77 -6.43
C LEU A 26 -3.11 9.82 -7.32
N PHE A 27 -4.14 9.42 -8.07
CA PHE A 27 -4.91 10.34 -8.93
C PHE A 27 -5.69 11.39 -8.14
N VAL A 28 -6.38 10.97 -7.07
CA VAL A 28 -7.21 11.88 -6.27
C VAL A 28 -6.35 12.92 -5.57
N TRP A 29 -5.25 12.52 -4.94
CA TRP A 29 -4.40 13.40 -4.15
C TRP A 29 -3.50 14.29 -4.99
N SER A 30 -2.97 13.79 -6.13
CA SER A 30 -2.25 14.65 -7.07
C SER A 30 -3.13 15.78 -7.63
N ARG A 31 -4.43 15.54 -7.81
CA ARG A 31 -5.39 16.60 -8.19
C ARG A 31 -5.71 17.60 -7.09
N LEU A 32 -5.44 17.26 -5.83
CA LEU A 32 -5.47 18.22 -4.73
C LEU A 32 -4.17 19.04 -4.65
N GLY A 33 -3.19 18.78 -5.53
CA GLY A 33 -1.89 19.45 -5.53
C GLY A 33 -0.88 18.83 -4.56
N ALA A 34 -1.16 17.64 -4.01
CA ALA A 34 -0.24 16.95 -3.13
C ALA A 34 0.95 16.35 -3.90
N ARG A 35 2.07 16.21 -3.20
CA ARG A 35 3.18 15.32 -3.58
C ARG A 35 2.89 13.93 -3.03
N VAL A 36 2.79 12.93 -3.90
CA VAL A 36 2.37 11.59 -3.50
C VAL A 36 3.50 10.59 -3.66
N ILE A 37 3.77 9.80 -2.63
CA ILE A 37 4.61 8.61 -2.72
C ILE A 37 3.67 7.40 -2.73
N GLY A 38 3.60 6.70 -3.87
CA GLY A 38 2.81 5.48 -4.05
C GLY A 38 3.68 4.25 -3.87
N ILE A 39 3.34 3.40 -2.92
CA ILE A 39 4.10 2.19 -2.58
C ILE A 39 3.29 0.98 -3.02
N GLU A 40 3.87 0.15 -3.89
CA GLU A 40 3.20 -1.03 -4.44
C GLU A 40 4.23 -2.15 -4.74
N PRO A 41 4.21 -3.26 -3.98
CA PRO A 41 5.14 -4.37 -4.19
C PRO A 41 4.77 -5.29 -5.36
N GLN A 42 3.52 -5.31 -5.83
CA GLN A 42 3.07 -6.24 -6.86
C GLN A 42 3.61 -5.83 -8.24
N PRO A 43 4.40 -6.69 -8.94
CA PRO A 43 5.04 -6.34 -10.20
C PRO A 43 4.06 -5.89 -11.31
N ALA A 44 2.87 -6.49 -11.35
CA ALA A 44 1.84 -6.13 -12.32
C ALA A 44 1.25 -4.73 -12.05
N CYS A 45 0.93 -4.42 -10.80
CA CYS A 45 0.39 -3.12 -10.41
C CYS A 45 1.43 -2.01 -10.56
N ILE A 46 2.67 -2.22 -10.10
CA ILE A 46 3.71 -1.20 -10.25
C ILE A 46 4.03 -0.92 -11.72
N ALA A 47 4.00 -1.93 -12.61
CA ALA A 47 4.17 -1.73 -14.04
C ALA A 47 3.04 -0.85 -14.64
N LEU A 48 1.80 -1.08 -14.20
CA LEU A 48 0.65 -0.26 -14.58
C LEU A 48 0.79 1.19 -14.07
N LEU A 49 1.15 1.35 -12.80
CA LEU A 49 1.38 2.66 -12.19
C LEU A 49 2.50 3.43 -12.90
N ARG A 50 3.60 2.77 -13.25
CA ARG A 50 4.69 3.38 -14.04
C ARG A 50 4.21 3.86 -15.40
N ARG A 51 3.35 3.08 -16.08
CA ARG A 51 2.76 3.48 -17.36
C ARG A 51 1.90 4.74 -17.24
N TRP A 52 1.13 4.88 -16.16
CA TRP A 52 0.20 5.99 -15.99
C TRP A 52 0.81 7.23 -15.34
N TYR A 53 1.69 7.04 -14.36
CA TYR A 53 2.20 8.11 -13.48
C TYR A 53 3.71 8.27 -13.52
N GLY A 54 4.47 7.43 -14.22
CA GLY A 54 5.94 7.47 -14.21
C GLY A 54 6.58 8.75 -14.78
N ARG A 55 5.79 9.61 -15.42
CA ARG A 55 6.22 10.95 -15.90
C ARG A 55 5.65 12.10 -15.07
N SER A 56 4.88 11.80 -14.02
CA SER A 56 4.28 12.83 -13.18
C SER A 56 5.35 13.47 -12.30
N PRO A 57 5.45 14.81 -12.24
CA PRO A 57 6.38 15.48 -11.34
C PRO A 57 5.92 15.45 -9.87
N SER A 58 4.65 15.14 -9.62
CA SER A 58 4.06 15.13 -8.27
C SER A 58 3.87 13.72 -7.69
N ILE A 59 4.21 12.66 -8.44
CA ILE A 59 4.04 11.27 -7.99
C ILE A 59 5.38 10.53 -8.10
N THR A 60 5.82 9.97 -6.98
CA THR A 60 6.96 9.05 -6.92
C THR A 60 6.43 7.65 -6.63
N LEU A 61 6.91 6.65 -7.37
CA LEU A 61 6.51 5.24 -7.19
C LEU A 61 7.64 4.43 -6.56
N VAL A 62 7.31 3.62 -5.56
CA VAL A 62 8.24 2.75 -4.83
C VAL A 62 7.76 1.29 -4.97
N GLU A 63 8.63 0.44 -5.51
CA GLU A 63 8.37 -1.00 -5.72
C GLU A 63 8.88 -1.80 -4.52
N GLU A 64 8.27 -1.58 -3.36
CA GLU A 64 8.63 -2.22 -2.10
C GLU A 64 7.34 -2.49 -1.31
N ALA A 65 7.37 -3.49 -0.44
CA ALA A 65 6.37 -3.66 0.61
C ALA A 65 6.76 -2.84 1.83
N VAL A 66 5.79 -2.57 2.71
CA VAL A 66 6.05 -1.89 3.99
C VAL A 66 5.75 -2.86 5.12
N GLY A 67 6.63 -2.93 6.12
CA GLY A 67 6.50 -3.80 7.27
C GLY A 67 7.23 -3.27 8.50
N ALA A 68 7.38 -4.13 9.50
CA ALA A 68 7.98 -3.76 10.79
C ALA A 68 9.50 -3.52 10.70
N GLU A 69 10.17 -4.24 9.81
CA GLU A 69 11.63 -4.21 9.65
C GLU A 69 12.02 -4.29 8.17
N PRO A 70 13.15 -3.69 7.75
CA PRO A 70 13.65 -3.83 6.39
C PRO A 70 14.05 -5.27 6.08
N GLY A 71 13.82 -5.73 4.85
CA GLY A 71 14.18 -7.10 4.48
C GLY A 71 13.61 -7.56 3.15
N GLN A 72 13.28 -8.85 3.09
CA GLN A 72 12.58 -9.46 1.97
C GLN A 72 11.37 -10.23 2.49
N ALA A 73 10.27 -10.18 1.74
CA ALA A 73 9.08 -10.97 2.00
C ALA A 73 8.61 -11.65 0.71
N THR A 74 7.79 -12.68 0.87
CA THR A 74 7.16 -13.37 -0.26
C THR A 74 5.75 -12.83 -0.43
N LEU A 75 5.50 -12.12 -1.52
CA LEU A 75 4.17 -11.69 -1.91
C LEU A 75 3.44 -12.85 -2.59
N MET A 76 2.33 -13.27 -1.97
CA MET A 76 1.46 -14.31 -2.51
C MET A 76 0.39 -13.64 -3.37
N VAL A 77 0.40 -13.94 -4.67
CA VAL A 77 -0.51 -13.33 -5.65
C VAL A 77 -1.49 -14.37 -6.15
N SER A 78 -2.80 -14.09 -6.06
CA SER A 78 -3.78 -14.92 -6.76
C SER A 78 -3.82 -14.59 -8.26
N ALA A 79 -3.56 -15.59 -9.09
CA ALA A 79 -3.60 -15.44 -10.55
C ALA A 79 -5.01 -15.21 -11.11
N ARG A 80 -6.06 -15.58 -10.36
CA ARG A 80 -7.47 -15.47 -10.79
C ARG A 80 -8.20 -14.25 -10.23
N THR A 81 -7.70 -13.67 -9.15
CA THR A 81 -8.19 -12.42 -8.56
C THR A 81 -6.99 -11.54 -8.22
N PRO A 82 -6.39 -10.84 -9.21
CA PRO A 82 -5.13 -10.11 -9.03
C PRO A 82 -5.20 -8.98 -8.01
N THR A 83 -6.41 -8.58 -7.61
CA THR A 83 -6.70 -7.57 -6.59
C THR A 83 -6.63 -8.12 -5.16
N VAL A 84 -6.34 -9.41 -4.99
CA VAL A 84 -6.14 -10.05 -3.70
C VAL A 84 -4.69 -10.54 -3.65
N THR A 85 -3.83 -9.75 -3.01
CA THR A 85 -2.42 -10.10 -2.79
C THR A 85 -2.08 -9.83 -1.35
N THR A 86 -1.63 -10.86 -0.62
CA THR A 86 -1.29 -10.71 0.79
C THR A 86 0.15 -11.15 1.03
N LEU A 87 0.77 -10.56 2.05
CA LEU A 87 2.06 -10.98 2.62
C LEU A 87 1.87 -11.91 3.82
N SER A 88 0.64 -12.11 4.29
CA SER A 88 0.33 -12.92 5.47
C SER A 88 -0.08 -14.34 5.08
N GLN A 89 0.73 -15.32 5.49
CA GLN A 89 0.38 -16.74 5.36
C GLN A 89 -0.85 -17.09 6.21
N GLU A 90 -1.00 -16.44 7.37
CA GLU A 90 -2.14 -16.59 8.28
C GLU A 90 -3.44 -16.05 7.66
N TRP A 91 -3.37 -14.94 6.91
CA TRP A 91 -4.51 -14.43 6.14
C TRP A 91 -4.96 -15.42 5.05
N ILE A 92 -4.01 -16.06 4.36
CA ILE A 92 -4.34 -17.10 3.38
C ILE A 92 -5.06 -18.27 4.05
N ASP A 93 -4.61 -18.68 5.24
CA ASP A 93 -5.19 -19.81 5.96
C ASP A 93 -6.55 -19.46 6.61
N ALA A 94 -6.76 -18.23 7.06
CA ALA A 94 -8.04 -17.72 7.56
C ALA A 94 -9.09 -17.56 6.44
N VAL A 95 -8.67 -17.02 5.29
CA VAL A 95 -9.58 -16.71 4.17
C VAL A 95 -9.93 -17.95 3.35
N ARG A 96 -9.07 -18.97 3.32
CA ARG A 96 -9.36 -20.32 2.79
C ARG A 96 -10.59 -20.97 3.41
N GLN A 97 -10.96 -20.60 4.64
CA GLN A 97 -12.11 -21.15 5.35
C GLN A 97 -13.43 -20.41 5.06
N SER A 98 -13.39 -19.34 4.26
CA SER A 98 -14.57 -18.58 3.88
C SER A 98 -15.05 -18.93 2.46
N ASP A 99 -16.35 -19.21 2.31
CA ASP A 99 -16.96 -19.58 1.02
C ASP A 99 -16.75 -18.52 -0.08
N SER A 100 -16.57 -17.26 0.31
CA SER A 100 -16.33 -16.12 -0.60
C SER A 100 -14.98 -16.18 -1.35
N PHE A 101 -14.02 -16.98 -0.89
CA PHE A 101 -12.67 -17.05 -1.46
C PHE A 101 -12.24 -18.47 -1.87
N ALA A 102 -13.16 -19.44 -1.83
CA ALA A 102 -12.90 -20.85 -2.15
C ALA A 102 -12.35 -21.10 -3.58
N ALA A 103 -12.51 -20.14 -4.50
CA ALA A 103 -12.04 -20.22 -5.90
C ALA A 103 -10.65 -19.58 -6.14
N VAL A 104 -10.06 -18.95 -5.13
CA VAL A 104 -8.80 -18.19 -5.25
C VAL A 104 -7.61 -19.15 -5.31
N ARG A 105 -6.98 -19.26 -6.48
CA ARG A 105 -5.75 -20.03 -6.68
C ARG A 105 -4.53 -19.14 -6.51
N TRP A 106 -3.67 -19.48 -5.57
CA TRP A 106 -2.41 -18.79 -5.24
C TRP A 106 -1.28 -19.44 -6.05
N GLU A 107 -1.12 -19.03 -7.31
CA GLU A 107 -0.22 -19.70 -8.27
C GLU A 107 1.10 -18.93 -8.50
N GLY A 108 1.32 -17.79 -7.83
CA GLY A 108 2.57 -17.00 -7.94
C GLY A 108 3.07 -16.48 -6.59
N ALA A 109 4.36 -16.69 -6.33
CA ALA A 109 5.11 -16.13 -5.21
C ALA A 109 6.21 -15.21 -5.78
N ALA A 110 6.24 -13.95 -5.38
CA ALA A 110 7.28 -13.00 -5.77
C ALA A 110 8.05 -12.53 -4.54
N ALA A 111 9.38 -12.68 -4.57
CA ALA A 111 10.23 -12.06 -3.55
C ALA A 111 10.24 -10.54 -3.75
N VAL A 112 9.80 -9.80 -2.74
CA VAL A 112 9.73 -8.35 -2.76
C VAL A 112 10.58 -7.78 -1.63
N LYS A 113 11.18 -6.61 -1.87
CA LYS A 113 11.88 -5.87 -0.82
C LYS A 113 10.87 -5.29 0.15
N VAL A 114 11.23 -5.27 1.43
CA VAL A 114 10.46 -4.67 2.50
C VAL A 114 11.23 -3.47 3.04
N THR A 115 10.55 -2.36 3.24
CA THR A 115 11.02 -1.17 3.97
C THR A 115 10.08 -0.89 5.15
N THR A 116 10.39 0.12 5.96
CA THR A 116 9.56 0.56 7.09
C THR A 116 8.93 1.92 6.81
N LEU A 117 7.90 2.27 7.59
CA LEU A 117 7.34 3.63 7.53
C LEU A 117 8.38 4.68 7.95
N ASP A 118 9.21 4.37 8.95
CA ASP A 118 10.31 5.24 9.37
C ASP A 118 11.34 5.49 8.26
N ASP A 119 11.73 4.45 7.51
CA ASP A 119 12.65 4.58 6.37
C ASP A 119 12.05 5.45 5.26
N LEU A 120 10.75 5.29 4.98
CA LEU A 120 10.03 6.13 4.03
C LEU A 120 9.99 7.60 4.49
N ILE A 121 9.75 7.84 5.78
CA ILE A 121 9.76 9.18 6.38
C ILE A 121 11.16 9.79 6.29
N ALA A 122 12.21 9.03 6.61
CA ALA A 122 13.59 9.49 6.51
C ALA A 122 13.97 9.85 5.06
N ARG A 123 13.46 9.10 4.08
CA ARG A 123 13.75 9.29 2.66
C ARG A 123 12.97 10.45 2.01
N PHE A 124 11.70 10.63 2.37
CA PHE A 124 10.79 11.54 1.66
C PHE A 124 10.26 12.70 2.51
N GLY A 125 10.39 12.62 3.83
CA GLY A 125 9.80 13.52 4.81
C GLY A 125 8.56 12.93 5.49
N ALA A 126 8.11 13.57 6.58
CA ALA A 126 6.90 13.17 7.29
C ALA A 126 5.65 13.52 6.46
N PRO A 127 4.74 12.55 6.20
CA PRO A 127 3.53 12.83 5.43
C PRO A 127 2.49 13.58 6.27
N ALA A 128 1.72 14.46 5.63
CA ALA A 128 0.51 15.04 6.20
C ALA A 128 -0.64 14.02 6.28
N PHE A 129 -0.66 13.05 5.34
CA PHE A 129 -1.65 11.98 5.30
C PHE A 129 -1.03 10.66 4.81
N CYS A 130 -1.33 9.57 5.51
CA CYS A 130 -0.89 8.22 5.13
C CYS A 130 -2.09 7.26 4.99
N LYS A 131 -2.24 6.59 3.84
CA LYS A 131 -3.19 5.51 3.66
C LYS A 131 -2.45 4.18 3.77
N ILE A 132 -2.98 3.25 4.54
CA ILE A 132 -2.47 1.90 4.73
C ILE A 132 -3.54 0.90 4.31
N ASP A 133 -3.33 0.21 3.20
CA ASP A 133 -4.30 -0.72 2.62
C ASP A 133 -3.48 -1.81 1.95
N VAL A 134 -2.97 -2.72 2.77
CA VAL A 134 -1.92 -3.68 2.40
C VAL A 134 -2.40 -5.12 2.59
N GLU A 135 -3.72 -5.32 2.55
CA GLU A 135 -4.40 -6.60 2.48
C GLU A 135 -3.97 -7.56 3.61
N GLY A 136 -4.04 -7.09 4.86
CA GLY A 136 -3.81 -7.89 6.06
C GLY A 136 -2.43 -7.76 6.69
N PHE A 137 -1.59 -6.82 6.21
CA PHE A 137 -0.26 -6.53 6.77
C PHE A 137 -0.20 -5.19 7.53
N GLU A 138 -1.36 -4.59 7.83
CA GLU A 138 -1.46 -3.23 8.39
C GLU A 138 -0.77 -3.12 9.76
N LEU A 139 -0.87 -4.17 10.60
CA LEU A 139 -0.22 -4.18 11.91
C LEU A 139 1.30 -4.11 11.79
N GLU A 140 1.88 -4.86 10.85
CA GLU A 140 3.33 -4.84 10.64
C GLU A 140 3.81 -3.51 10.08
N VAL A 141 3.03 -2.90 9.17
CA VAL A 141 3.29 -1.52 8.72
C VAL A 141 3.34 -0.56 9.90
N LEU A 142 2.35 -0.64 10.81
CA LEU A 142 2.27 0.22 11.99
C LEU A 142 3.40 -0.04 12.99
N ARG A 143 3.89 -1.27 13.11
CA ARG A 143 5.07 -1.61 13.93
C ARG A 143 6.36 -1.00 13.40
N GLY A 144 6.44 -0.72 12.09
CA GLY A 144 7.55 -0.04 11.45
C GLY A 144 7.51 1.48 11.55
N LEU A 145 6.66 2.04 12.41
CA LEU A 145 6.48 3.48 12.63
C LEU A 145 6.80 3.82 14.10
N SER A 146 7.86 4.57 14.34
CA SER A 146 8.30 4.98 15.69
C SER A 146 7.77 6.34 16.14
N GLN A 147 7.14 7.09 15.23
CA GLN A 147 6.65 8.45 15.49
C GLN A 147 5.18 8.64 15.06
N PRO A 148 4.42 9.52 15.72
CA PRO A 148 3.04 9.78 15.31
C PRO A 148 2.97 10.43 13.93
N LEU A 149 1.94 10.08 13.16
CA LEU A 149 1.56 10.76 11.93
C LEU A 149 0.44 11.77 12.22
N ALA A 150 0.43 12.87 11.47
CA ALA A 150 -0.62 13.90 11.60
C ALA A 150 -2.01 13.34 11.31
N ALA A 151 -2.13 12.51 10.27
CA ALA A 151 -3.34 11.78 9.94
C ALA A 151 -3.01 10.48 9.19
N LEU A 152 -3.78 9.43 9.46
CA LEU A 152 -3.73 8.19 8.71
C LEU A 152 -5.11 7.54 8.57
N SER A 153 -5.25 6.70 7.55
CA SER A 153 -6.39 5.78 7.39
C SER A 153 -5.86 4.40 7.09
N PHE A 154 -6.40 3.36 7.73
CA PHE A 154 -6.05 1.97 7.43
C PHE A 154 -7.29 1.11 7.21
N GLU A 155 -7.16 0.07 6.38
CA GLU A 155 -8.20 -0.94 6.23
C GLU A 155 -8.13 -1.95 7.39
N TYR A 156 -9.29 -2.41 7.85
CA TYR A 156 -9.39 -3.48 8.84
C TYR A 156 -10.43 -4.51 8.39
N ILE A 157 -9.98 -5.74 8.16
CA ILE A 157 -10.84 -6.86 7.76
C ILE A 157 -10.98 -7.82 8.96
N PRO A 158 -12.15 -7.88 9.63
CA PRO A 158 -12.33 -8.69 10.84
C PRO A 158 -12.13 -10.21 10.65
N ALA A 159 -12.19 -10.71 9.42
CA ALA A 159 -12.10 -12.13 9.08
C ALA A 159 -10.67 -12.67 9.00
N ALA A 160 -9.65 -11.79 9.03
CA ALA A 160 -8.25 -12.17 9.10
C ALA A 160 -7.83 -12.29 10.57
N ARG A 161 -7.93 -13.49 11.14
CA ARG A 161 -7.45 -13.85 12.48
C ARG A 161 -6.60 -15.09 12.44
#